data_AF-A0A1F8XFP0-F1
#
_entry.id   AF-A0A1F8XFP0-F1
#
_cell.length_a   1.000
_cell.length_b   1.000
_cell.length_c   1.000
_cell.angle_alpha   90.00
_cell.angle_beta   90.00
_cell.angle_gamma   90.00
#
_symmetry.space_group_name_H-M   'P 1'
#
loop_
_entity.id
_entity.type
_entity.pdbx_description
1 polymer ?
#
loop_
_entity_poly.entity_id
_entity_poly.type
_entity_poly.pdbx_seq_one_letter_code
_entity_poly.pdbx_strand_id
1 'polypeptide(L)'
;MDGRESFSSWLSLSEEHLLPKGHPLRDDPRFIVTACAFCNVADNQYFSKAQGRGIGLEDKTPEELIALRKPYVTETRDSYRTFWERHVRGEKGMRS
;
A
#
# COMPACT_ATOMS: atom_id res chain seq x y z
N MET A 1 19.71 3.24 -3.04
CA MET A 1 19.17 1.95 -2.55
C MET A 1 19.04 1.02 -3.76
N ASP A 2 19.59 -0.19 -3.70
CA ASP A 2 19.44 -1.20 -4.78
C ASP A 2 18.27 -2.13 -4.44
N GLY A 3 17.17 -2.00 -5.19
CA GLY A 3 15.97 -2.82 -5.03
C GLY A 3 16.16 -4.32 -5.32
N ARG A 4 17.35 -4.74 -5.77
CA ARG A 4 17.75 -6.14 -5.99
C ARG A 4 18.40 -6.78 -4.77
N GLU A 5 18.83 -6.00 -3.77
CA GLU A 5 19.50 -6.54 -2.57
C GLU A 5 18.52 -6.93 -1.47
N SER A 6 17.45 -6.16 -1.27
CA SER A 6 16.40 -6.51 -0.32
C SER A 6 15.05 -5.94 -0.71
N PHE A 7 13.98 -6.70 -0.41
CA PHE A 7 12.61 -6.23 -0.54
C PHE A 7 12.34 -4.99 0.35
N SER A 8 13.06 -4.84 1.46
CA SER A 8 12.95 -3.68 2.35
C SER A 8 13.55 -2.40 1.77
N SER A 9 14.44 -2.49 0.77
CA SER A 9 15.03 -1.32 0.10
C SER A 9 14.02 -0.51 -0.74
N TRP A 10 12.80 -1.03 -0.92
CA TRP A 10 11.67 -0.35 -1.58
C TRP A 10 10.81 0.46 -0.59
N LEU A 11 11.14 0.47 0.71
CA LEU A 11 10.34 1.09 1.77
C LEU A 11 10.81 2.52 2.08
N SER A 12 10.81 3.41 1.08
CA SER A 12 10.86 4.85 1.38
C SER A 12 9.58 5.30 2.08
N LEU A 13 9.68 6.27 2.99
CA LEU A 13 8.50 6.86 3.64
C LEU A 13 7.74 7.73 2.64
N SER A 14 6.42 7.68 2.71
CA SER A 14 5.48 8.47 1.93
C SER A 14 4.36 8.94 2.84
N GLU A 15 3.79 10.09 2.51
CA GLU A 15 2.53 10.53 3.06
C GLU A 15 1.37 9.84 2.33
N GLU A 16 0.38 9.36 3.08
CA GLU A 16 -0.80 8.67 2.59
C GLU A 16 -2.06 9.27 3.19
N HIS A 17 -3.04 9.57 2.34
CA HIS A 17 -4.34 10.09 2.76
C HIS A 17 -5.34 8.94 2.90
N LEU A 18 -6.03 8.86 4.02
CA LEU A 18 -7.00 7.79 4.32
C LEU A 18 -8.37 8.01 3.68
N LEU A 19 -8.65 9.22 3.18
CA LEU A 19 -9.93 9.62 2.60
C LEU A 19 -9.79 10.03 1.13
N PRO A 20 -10.82 9.83 0.28
CA PRO A 20 -10.74 10.16 -1.14
C PRO A 20 -10.65 11.66 -1.40
N LYS A 21 -10.18 12.04 -2.60
CA LYS A 21 -10.19 13.44 -3.05
C LYS A 21 -11.62 13.99 -3.00
N GLY A 22 -11.76 15.23 -2.51
CA GLY A 22 -13.06 15.89 -2.36
C GLY A 22 -13.77 15.61 -1.03
N HIS A 23 -13.30 14.66 -0.21
CA HIS A 23 -13.84 14.47 1.14
C HIS A 23 -13.46 15.64 2.06
N PRO A 24 -14.39 16.22 2.85
CA PRO A 24 -14.15 17.42 3.64
C PRO A 24 -13.04 17.27 4.69
N LEU A 25 -12.90 16.06 5.25
CA LEU A 25 -11.87 15.74 6.24
C LEU A 25 -10.56 15.22 5.63
N ARG A 26 -10.40 15.24 4.30
CA ARG A 26 -9.24 14.65 3.63
C ARG A 26 -7.91 15.25 4.11
N ASP A 27 -7.89 16.58 4.23
CA ASP A 27 -6.66 17.33 4.56
C ASP A 27 -6.52 17.57 6.08
N ASP A 28 -7.40 16.97 6.88
CA ASP A 28 -7.26 16.96 8.34
C ASP A 28 -6.08 16.03 8.71
N PRO A 29 -5.09 16.51 9.50
CA PRO A 29 -3.92 15.73 9.87
C PRO A 29 -4.22 14.37 10.51
N ARG A 30 -5.39 14.19 11.13
CA ARG A 30 -5.83 12.90 11.69
C ARG A 30 -6.02 11.82 10.63
N PHE A 31 -6.31 12.22 9.39
CA PHE A 31 -6.53 11.31 8.25
C PHE A 31 -5.35 11.25 7.28
N ILE A 32 -4.22 11.84 7.66
CA ILE A 32 -2.96 11.80 6.93
C ILE A 32 -1.98 10.97 7.74
N VAL A 33 -1.45 9.90 7.15
CA VAL A 33 -0.57 8.96 7.83
C VAL A 33 0.74 8.79 7.09
N THR A 34 1.77 8.40 7.84
CA THR A 34 3.02 7.95 7.24
C THR A 34 2.89 6.48 6.83
N ALA A 35 3.16 6.20 5.56
CA ALA A 35 3.15 4.85 5.00
C ALA A 35 4.44 4.58 4.22
N CYS A 36 4.71 3.32 3.90
CA CYS A 36 5.76 3.02 2.94
C CYS A 36 5.30 3.41 1.52
N ALA A 37 6.19 3.86 0.64
CA ALA A 37 5.83 4.26 -0.73
C ALA A 37 5.14 3.12 -1.48
N PHE A 38 5.61 1.87 -1.30
CA PHE A 38 4.93 0.68 -1.80
C PHE A 38 3.50 0.56 -1.25
N CYS A 39 3.31 0.75 0.05
CA CYS A 39 2.03 0.61 0.74
C CYS A 39 1.03 1.65 0.24
N ASN A 40 1.51 2.88 0.02
CA ASN A 40 0.72 3.98 -0.51
C ASN A 40 0.19 3.68 -1.92
N VAL A 41 1.01 3.05 -2.77
CA VAL A 41 0.61 2.65 -4.13
C VAL A 41 -0.01 1.25 -4.20
N ALA A 42 0.11 0.46 -3.13
CA ALA A 42 -0.48 -0.86 -3.03
C ALA A 42 -2.01 -0.71 -3.02
N ASP A 43 -2.64 -1.51 -3.87
CA ASP A 43 -4.02 -1.29 -4.31
C ASP A 43 -4.25 0.10 -4.94
N ASN A 44 -3.49 0.41 -6.00
CA ASN A 44 -3.70 1.63 -6.77
C ASN A 44 -5.19 1.79 -7.12
N GLN A 45 -5.74 2.99 -6.96
CA GLN A 45 -7.18 3.25 -7.06
C GLN A 45 -8.03 2.60 -5.94
N TYR A 46 -7.46 2.42 -4.73
CA TYR A 46 -8.17 1.89 -3.56
C TYR A 46 -9.57 2.48 -3.41
N PHE A 47 -9.72 3.81 -3.49
CA PHE A 47 -11.01 4.48 -3.33
C PHE A 47 -12.04 4.11 -4.41
N SER A 48 -11.63 4.05 -5.69
CA SER A 48 -12.51 3.62 -6.78
C SER A 48 -12.91 2.15 -6.62
N LYS A 49 -11.97 1.30 -6.18
CA LYS A 49 -12.22 -0.11 -5.90
C LYS A 49 -13.09 -0.31 -4.66
N ALA A 50 -12.91 0.52 -3.62
CA ALA A 50 -13.70 0.49 -2.40
C ALA A 50 -15.18 0.73 -2.69
N GLN A 51 -15.49 1.68 -3.58
CA GLN A 51 -16.85 1.89 -4.08
C GLN A 51 -17.40 0.63 -4.76
N GLY A 52 -16.63 0.01 -5.68
CA GLY A 52 -17.03 -1.25 -6.33
C GLY A 52 -17.16 -2.44 -5.38
N ARG A 53 -16.45 -2.42 -4.25
CA ARG A 53 -16.52 -3.42 -3.17
C ARG A 53 -17.66 -3.17 -2.17
N GLY A 54 -18.39 -2.06 -2.30
CA GLY A 54 -19.43 -1.66 -1.35
C GLY A 54 -18.88 -1.24 0.03
N ILE A 55 -17.62 -0.83 0.11
CA ILE A 55 -16.99 -0.37 1.36
C ILE A 55 -17.40 1.09 1.58
N GLY A 56 -18.20 1.33 2.62
CA GLY A 56 -18.46 2.69 3.11
C GLY A 56 -17.24 3.25 3.85
N LEU A 57 -16.88 4.50 3.57
CA LEU A 57 -15.78 5.22 4.24
C LEU A 57 -16.27 6.29 5.21
N GLU A 58 -17.55 6.66 5.10
CA GLU A 58 -18.20 7.68 5.92
C GLU A 58 -18.21 7.29 7.40
N ASP A 59 -18.09 8.28 8.27
CA ASP A 59 -18.13 8.17 9.74
C ASP A 59 -17.07 7.24 10.37
N LYS A 60 -16.04 6.86 9.61
CA LYS A 60 -14.96 5.99 10.10
C LYS A 60 -13.84 6.75 10.76
N THR A 61 -13.28 6.18 11.82
CA THR A 61 -12.04 6.69 12.40
C THR A 61 -10.84 6.36 11.50
N PRO A 62 -9.72 7.08 11.65
CA PRO A 62 -8.48 6.75 10.96
C PRO A 62 -8.07 5.27 11.12
N GLU A 63 -8.20 4.71 12.33
CA GLU A 63 -7.86 3.31 12.62
C GLU A 63 -8.75 2.33 11.86
N GLU A 64 -10.04 2.62 11.75
CA GLU A 64 -11.00 1.81 10.99
C GLU A 64 -10.69 1.86 9.49
N LEU A 65 -10.35 3.05 8.96
CA LEU A 65 -9.94 3.21 7.56
C LEU A 65 -8.66 2.42 7.25
N ILE A 66 -7.68 2.47 8.15
CA ILE A 66 -6.45 1.66 8.05
C ILE A 66 -6.80 0.17 8.08
N ALA A 67 -7.66 -0.25 9.01
CA ALA A 67 -8.07 -1.65 9.15
C ALA A 67 -8.77 -2.17 7.88
N LEU A 68 -9.61 -1.35 7.23
CA LEU A 68 -10.26 -1.69 5.97
C LEU A 68 -9.28 -1.84 4.81
N ARG A 69 -8.22 -1.04 4.77
CA ARG A 69 -7.25 -1.06 3.67
C ARG A 69 -6.20 -2.17 3.83
N LYS A 70 -5.85 -2.52 5.07
CA LYS A 70 -4.77 -3.45 5.42
C LYS A 70 -4.83 -4.80 4.69
N PRO A 71 -5.98 -5.47 4.52
CA PRO A 71 -6.04 -6.76 3.82
C PRO A 71 -5.56 -6.66 2.36
N TYR A 72 -6.00 -5.64 1.62
CA TYR A 72 -5.66 -5.44 0.20
C TYR A 72 -4.19 -5.08 -0.02
N VAL A 73 -3.64 -4.25 0.88
CA VAL A 73 -2.21 -3.91 0.88
C VAL A 73 -1.36 -5.15 1.19
N THR A 74 -1.80 -5.98 2.13
CA THR A 74 -1.11 -7.22 2.51
C THR A 74 -1.09 -8.22 1.35
N GLU A 75 -2.24 -8.45 0.71
CA GLU A 75 -2.34 -9.32 -0.46
C GLU A 75 -1.42 -8.87 -1.60
N THR A 76 -1.42 -7.57 -1.91
CA THR A 76 -0.52 -7.00 -2.94
C THR A 76 0.95 -7.21 -2.56
N ARG A 77 1.30 -6.98 -1.29
CA ARG A 77 2.66 -7.15 -0.78
C ARG A 77 3.13 -8.60 -0.89
N ASP A 78 2.28 -9.57 -0.58
CA ASP A 78 2.62 -11.00 -0.63
C ASP A 78 2.76 -11.50 -2.07
N SER A 79 1.92 -11.00 -2.98
CA SER A 79 2.06 -11.26 -4.42
C SER A 79 3.40 -10.73 -4.96
N TYR A 80 3.75 -9.48 -4.63
CA TYR A 80 5.03 -8.89 -5.04
C TYR A 80 6.23 -9.61 -4.43
N ARG A 81 6.15 -10.00 -3.15
CA ARG A 81 7.19 -10.82 -2.52
C ARG A 81 7.38 -12.12 -3.29
N THR A 82 6.30 -12.86 -3.57
CA THR A 82 6.35 -14.12 -4.30
C THR A 82 7.00 -13.94 -5.68
N PHE A 83 6.63 -12.89 -6.41
CA PHE A 83 7.24 -12.56 -7.69
C PHE A 83 8.74 -12.29 -7.54
N TRP A 84 9.13 -11.44 -6.59
CA TRP A 84 10.52 -11.08 -6.35
C TRP A 84 11.38 -12.29 -5.98
N GLU A 85 10.87 -13.19 -5.13
CA GLU A 85 11.58 -14.40 -4.73
C GLU A 85 11.80 -15.37 -5.89
N ARG A 86 10.80 -15.51 -6.78
CA ARG A 86 10.86 -16.42 -7.93
C ARG A 86 11.75 -15.88 -9.05
N HIS A 87 11.66 -14.59 -9.35
CA HIS A 87 12.23 -14.03 -10.58
C HIS A 87 13.43 -13.13 -10.35
N VAL A 88 13.51 -12.44 -9.21
CA VAL A 88 14.56 -11.44 -8.97
C VAL A 88 15.69 -12.03 -8.11
N ARG A 89 15.34 -12.73 -7.03
CA ARG A 89 16.34 -13.39 -6.17
C ARG A 89 17.00 -14.57 -6.88
N GLY A 90 16.22 -15.37 -7.62
CA GLY A 90 16.68 -16.59 -8.28
C GLY A 90 17.64 -16.36 -9.46
N GLU A 91 17.54 -15.25 -10.20
CA GLU A 91 18.40 -14.98 -11.35
C GLU A 91 19.86 -14.66 -10.98
N LYS A 92 20.14 -14.21 -9.75
CA LYS A 92 21.51 -14.06 -9.25
C LYS A 92 22.21 -15.39 -8.92
N GLY A 93 21.48 -16.50 -8.86
CA GLY A 93 22.04 -17.84 -8.57
C GLY A 93 22.48 -18.66 -9.79
N MET A 94 22.21 -18.18 -11.02
CA MET A 94 22.46 -18.92 -12.27
C MET A 94 23.45 -18.21 -13.20
N ARG A 95 24.18 -17.22 -12.68
CA ARG A 95 25.35 -16.61 -13.30
C ARG A 95 26.53 -16.71 -12.35
N SER A 96 27.05 -17.93 -12.20
CA SER A 96 28.31 -18.25 -11.54
C SER A 96 28.99 -19.35 -12.34
#